data_AF-A0A3M1B4E8-F1
#
_entry.id   AF-A0A3M1B4E8-F1
#
_cell.length_a   1.000
_cell.length_b   1.000
_cell.length_c   1.000
_cell.angle_alpha   90.00
_cell.angle_beta   90.00
_cell.angle_gamma   90.00
#
_symmetry.space_group_name_H-M   'P 1'
#
loop_
_entity.id
_entity.type
_entity.pdbx_description
1 polymer ?
#
loop_
_entity_poly.entity_id
_entity_poly.type
_entity_poly.pdbx_seq_one_letter_code
_entity_poly.pdbx_strand_id
1 'polypeptide(L)'
;KRQEMVHYYAEKMRIDEEVLWEEVRRIRKLQRVRRGKKKDQIQVALAQKTQASFAERSRPVEEELIRIMLIYWDAVSFVFSFMEVSDFFNEDLQLIAAVLFEFYTNQVRPEPEELIHYFTDAQIAEFVSRVVLSEAQQAGITQDYRRWAADCLAKLQRLMLDLKIEEVREQLKLREASGGDPSEFLEAWRNLQDQRRRIRAENFLPDLAG
;
A
#
# COMPACT_ATOMS: atom_id res chain seq x y z
N LYS A 1 -8.84 -14.70 -48.05
CA LYS A 1 -8.15 -13.42 -47.74
C LYS A 1 -6.67 -13.55 -47.30
N ARG A 2 -6.32 -14.17 -46.16
CA ARG A 2 -4.90 -14.24 -45.72
C ARG A 2 -4.05 -15.26 -46.49
N GLN A 3 -4.62 -16.44 -46.78
CA GLN A 3 -3.99 -17.46 -47.62
C GLN A 3 -3.74 -16.93 -49.04
N GLU A 4 -4.75 -16.31 -49.65
CA GLU A 4 -4.65 -15.65 -50.95
C GLU A 4 -3.53 -14.59 -50.99
N MET A 5 -3.35 -13.81 -49.92
CA MET A 5 -2.26 -12.84 -49.85
C MET A 5 -0.87 -13.51 -49.78
N VAL A 6 -0.71 -14.55 -48.97
CA VAL A 6 0.59 -15.24 -48.84
C VAL A 6 0.95 -15.91 -50.17
N HIS A 7 -0.02 -16.57 -50.81
CA HIS A 7 0.15 -17.17 -52.12
C HIS A 7 0.51 -16.13 -53.20
N TYR A 8 -0.22 -15.00 -53.26
CA TYR A 8 0.07 -13.89 -54.18
C TYR A 8 1.48 -13.32 -54.02
N TYR A 9 1.96 -13.16 -52.78
CA TYR A 9 3.31 -12.63 -52.51
C TYR A 9 4.41 -13.67 -52.74
N ALA A 10 4.13 -14.96 -52.52
CA ALA A 10 5.06 -16.06 -52.82
C ALA A 10 5.32 -16.15 -54.33
N GLU A 11 4.26 -16.13 -55.15
CA GLU A 11 4.38 -16.11 -56.61
C GLU A 11 5.11 -14.86 -57.11
N LYS A 12 4.73 -13.68 -56.61
CA LYS A 12 5.31 -12.41 -57.04
C LYS A 12 6.80 -12.29 -56.69
N MET A 13 7.22 -12.87 -55.57
CA MET A 13 8.63 -12.84 -55.13
C MET A 13 9.42 -14.08 -55.58
N ARG A 14 8.77 -15.07 -56.22
CA ARG A 14 9.36 -16.36 -56.62
C ARG A 14 10.04 -17.08 -55.46
N ILE A 15 9.41 -17.05 -54.29
CA ILE A 15 9.87 -17.74 -53.10
C ILE A 15 8.87 -18.84 -52.80
N ASP A 16 9.35 -19.97 -52.26
CA ASP A 16 8.46 -21.03 -51.80
C ASP A 16 7.46 -20.50 -50.77
N GLU A 17 6.18 -20.81 -50.98
CA GLU A 17 5.10 -20.37 -50.10
C GLU A 17 5.30 -20.89 -48.67
N GLU A 18 5.89 -22.08 -48.52
CA GLU A 18 6.15 -22.69 -47.22
C GLU A 18 7.16 -21.87 -46.40
N VAL A 19 8.21 -21.36 -47.06
CA VAL A 19 9.22 -20.47 -46.46
C VAL A 19 8.60 -19.13 -46.04
N LEU A 20 7.70 -18.58 -46.86
CA LEU A 20 6.99 -17.35 -46.53
C LEU A 20 6.05 -17.56 -45.31
N TRP A 21 5.41 -18.73 -45.23
CA TRP A 21 4.60 -19.11 -44.07
C TRP A 21 5.42 -19.27 -42.78
N GLU A 22 6.64 -19.77 -42.86
CA GLU A 22 7.56 -19.85 -41.73
C GLU A 22 7.97 -18.47 -41.23
N GLU A 23 8.26 -17.53 -42.14
CA GLU A 23 8.58 -16.14 -41.80
C GLU A 23 7.39 -15.46 -41.11
N VAL A 24 6.18 -15.63 -41.65
CA VAL A 24 4.94 -15.09 -41.04
C VAL A 24 4.71 -15.69 -39.65
N ARG A 25 4.95 -16.99 -39.47
CA ARG A 25 4.88 -17.66 -38.15
C ARG A 25 5.92 -17.08 -37.19
N ARG A 26 7.15 -16.87 -37.64
CA ARG A 26 8.24 -16.29 -36.83
C ARG A 26 7.93 -14.86 -36.39
N ILE A 27 7.49 -14.01 -37.31
CA ILE A 27 7.09 -12.62 -37.02
C ILE A 27 5.93 -12.60 -36.00
N ARG A 28 4.94 -13.48 -36.14
CA ARG A 28 3.84 -13.58 -35.16
C ARG A 28 4.31 -14.03 -33.79
N LYS A 29 5.25 -14.98 -33.72
CA LYS A 29 5.83 -15.45 -32.45
C LYS A 29 6.58 -14.30 -31.76
N LEU A 30 7.37 -13.53 -32.50
CA LEU A 30 8.06 -12.34 -32.00
C LEU A 30 7.10 -11.22 -31.56
N GLN A 31 6.02 -10.98 -32.31
CA GLN A 31 4.99 -10.00 -31.93
C GLN A 31 4.22 -10.41 -30.68
N ARG A 32 3.95 -11.71 -30.48
CA ARG A 32 3.35 -12.24 -29.24
C ARG A 32 4.26 -12.05 -28.04
N VAL A 33 5.56 -12.34 -28.17
CA VAL A 33 6.55 -12.12 -27.09
C VAL A 33 6.68 -10.63 -26.74
N ARG A 34 6.71 -9.74 -27.74
CA ARG A 34 6.74 -8.29 -27.51
C ARG A 34 5.48 -7.75 -26.85
N ARG A 35 4.30 -8.28 -27.19
CA ARG A 35 3.03 -7.91 -26.54
C ARG A 35 2.92 -8.43 -25.10
N GLY A 36 3.46 -9.62 -24.82
CA GLY A 36 3.57 -10.16 -23.46
C GLY A 36 4.42 -9.27 -22.55
N LYS A 37 5.66 -8.97 -22.96
CA LYS A 37 6.56 -8.10 -22.20
C LYS A 37 6.02 -6.68 -21.96
N LYS A 38 5.25 -6.14 -22.91
CA LYS A 38 4.64 -4.81 -22.76
C LYS A 38 3.46 -4.82 -21.78
N LYS A 39 2.72 -5.93 -21.65
CA LYS A 39 1.68 -6.07 -20.61
C LYS A 39 2.31 -6.18 -19.21
N ASP A 40 3.38 -6.95 -19.06
CA ASP A 40 4.04 -7.12 -17.76
C ASP A 40 4.66 -5.80 -17.27
N GLN A 41 5.29 -5.01 -18.15
CA GLN A 41 5.83 -3.70 -17.78
C GLN A 41 4.75 -2.67 -17.42
N ILE A 42 3.58 -2.71 -18.07
CA ILE A 42 2.46 -1.82 -17.74
C ILE A 42 1.87 -2.20 -16.37
N GLN A 43 1.77 -3.49 -16.04
CA GLN A 43 1.27 -3.95 -14.74
C GLN A 43 2.19 -3.54 -13.60
N VAL A 44 3.51 -3.68 -13.76
CA VAL A 44 4.50 -3.24 -12.76
C VAL A 44 4.45 -1.72 -12.55
N ALA A 45 4.38 -0.94 -13.62
CA ALA A 45 4.29 0.51 -13.52
C ALA A 45 2.97 1.00 -12.88
N LEU A 46 1.85 0.31 -13.13
CA LEU A 46 0.58 0.63 -12.52
C LEU A 46 0.58 0.30 -11.01
N ALA A 47 1.14 -0.84 -10.62
CA ALA A 47 1.29 -1.22 -9.22
C ALA A 47 2.15 -0.22 -8.44
N GLN A 48 3.27 0.22 -9.02
CA GLN A 48 4.14 1.24 -8.42
C GLN A 48 3.42 2.59 -8.25
N LYS A 49 2.62 3.01 -9.24
CA LYS A 49 1.85 4.26 -9.15
C LYS A 49 0.78 4.18 -8.05
N THR A 50 0.11 3.05 -7.91
CA THR A 50 -0.91 2.85 -6.87
C THR A 50 -0.29 2.85 -5.47
N GLN A 51 0.88 2.23 -5.30
CA GLN A 51 1.62 2.25 -4.02
C GLN A 51 2.14 3.65 -3.68
N ALA A 52 2.72 4.38 -4.64
CA ALA A 52 3.17 5.76 -4.39
C ALA A 52 2.01 6.69 -3.98
N SER A 53 0.88 6.61 -4.70
CA SER A 53 -0.33 7.38 -4.35
C SER A 53 -0.94 6.95 -3.01
N PHE A 54 -0.75 5.70 -2.60
CA PHE A 54 -1.15 5.24 -1.28
C PHE A 54 -0.27 5.87 -0.19
N ALA A 55 1.05 5.76 -0.32
CA ALA A 55 2.00 6.28 0.66
C ALA A 55 1.82 7.78 0.89
N GLU A 56 1.56 8.56 -0.17
CA GLU A 56 1.25 9.99 -0.06
C GLU A 56 -0.04 10.27 0.75
N ARG A 57 -1.05 9.40 0.63
CA ARG A 57 -2.34 9.56 1.33
C ARG A 57 -2.30 9.04 2.78
N SER A 58 -1.50 8.01 3.05
CA SER A 58 -1.34 7.45 4.39
C SER A 58 -0.42 8.27 5.26
N ARG A 59 0.61 8.90 4.68
CA ARG A 59 1.61 9.72 5.39
C ARG A 59 1.02 10.67 6.44
N PRO A 60 0.04 11.56 6.17
CA PRO A 60 -0.48 12.46 7.19
C PRO A 60 -1.18 11.73 8.35
N VAL A 61 -1.71 10.53 8.13
CA VAL A 61 -2.34 9.70 9.17
C VAL A 61 -1.28 9.00 10.00
N GLU A 62 -0.25 8.46 9.35
CA GLU A 62 0.91 7.85 10.01
C GLU A 62 1.68 8.89 10.85
N GLU A 63 1.92 10.09 10.32
CA GLU A 63 2.58 11.17 11.05
C GLU A 63 1.80 11.51 12.32
N GLU A 64 0.46 11.53 12.24
CA GLU A 64 -0.39 11.79 13.40
C GLU A 64 -0.34 10.66 14.43
N LEU A 65 -0.33 9.39 14.00
CA LEU A 65 -0.16 8.26 14.92
C LEU A 65 1.18 8.32 15.65
N ILE A 66 2.25 8.62 14.93
CA ILE A 66 3.58 8.77 15.53
C ILE A 66 3.59 9.93 16.52
N ARG A 67 2.98 11.07 16.18
CA ARG A 67 2.83 12.20 17.12
C ARG A 67 2.13 11.79 18.40
N ILE A 68 0.99 11.12 18.29
CA ILE A 68 0.23 10.65 19.45
C ILE A 68 1.09 9.72 20.32
N MET A 69 1.87 8.81 19.71
CA MET A 69 2.74 7.89 20.44
C MET A 69 3.94 8.57 21.11
N LEU A 70 4.50 9.61 20.49
CA LEU A 70 5.61 10.39 21.06
C LEU A 70 5.15 11.24 22.26
N ILE A 71 3.93 11.76 22.18
CA ILE A 71 3.31 12.60 23.21
C ILE A 71 2.77 11.74 24.37
N TYR A 72 2.01 10.70 24.03
CA TYR A 72 1.32 9.83 24.98
C TYR A 72 1.94 8.44 24.93
N TRP A 73 2.87 8.14 25.83
CA TRP A 73 3.52 6.83 25.88
C TRP A 73 2.53 5.66 25.99
N ASP A 74 1.43 5.84 26.73
CA ASP A 74 0.38 4.81 26.85
C ASP A 74 -0.28 4.48 25.49
N ALA A 75 -0.26 5.44 24.55
CA ALA A 75 -0.76 5.22 23.20
C ALA A 75 0.11 4.25 22.39
N VAL A 76 1.39 4.07 22.73
CA VAL A 76 2.28 3.09 22.07
C VAL A 76 1.71 1.69 22.22
N SER A 77 1.36 1.31 23.45
CA SER A 77 0.76 0.00 23.74
C SER A 77 -0.59 -0.18 23.04
N PHE A 78 -1.39 0.88 22.97
CA PHE A 78 -2.69 0.88 22.31
C PHE A 78 -2.54 0.70 20.79
N VAL A 79 -1.70 1.49 20.13
CA VAL A 79 -1.49 1.42 18.67
C VAL A 79 -0.94 0.06 18.27
N PHE A 80 0.09 -0.45 18.95
CA PHE A 80 0.69 -1.75 18.62
C PHE A 80 -0.16 -2.96 19.02
N SER A 81 -1.29 -2.77 19.71
CA SER A 81 -2.28 -3.84 19.88
C SER A 81 -3.14 -4.08 18.62
N PHE A 82 -3.14 -3.13 17.68
CA PHE A 82 -3.95 -3.19 16.45
C PHE A 82 -3.14 -3.14 15.16
N MET A 83 -1.85 -2.82 15.23
CA MET A 83 -0.96 -2.66 14.08
C MET A 83 0.44 -3.18 14.38
N GLU A 84 1.14 -3.57 13.32
CA GLU A 84 2.56 -3.92 13.34
C GLU A 84 3.41 -2.76 12.80
N VAL A 85 4.72 -2.79 13.07
CA VAL A 85 5.67 -1.81 12.51
C VAL A 85 5.66 -1.81 10.97
N SER A 86 5.42 -2.97 10.36
CA SER A 86 5.30 -3.13 8.90
C SER A 86 4.06 -2.46 8.29
N ASP A 87 3.08 -2.05 9.11
CA ASP A 87 1.88 -1.37 8.63
C ASP A 87 2.10 0.14 8.38
N PHE A 88 3.26 0.69 8.76
CA PHE A 88 3.69 2.03 8.38
C PHE A 88 4.32 2.00 6.99
N PHE A 89 3.78 2.79 6.05
CA PHE A 89 4.21 2.77 4.65
C PHE A 89 5.28 3.80 4.33
N ASN A 90 5.36 4.87 5.12
CA ASN A 90 6.48 5.78 5.03
C ASN A 90 7.69 5.21 5.79
N GLU A 91 8.82 5.10 5.09
CA GLU A 91 10.06 4.52 5.63
C GLU A 91 10.56 5.26 6.89
N ASP A 92 10.54 6.60 6.88
CA ASP A 92 10.98 7.41 8.01
C ASP A 92 10.10 7.18 9.25
N LEU A 93 8.77 7.13 9.06
CA LEU A 93 7.81 6.89 10.14
C LEU A 93 7.87 5.45 10.64
N GLN A 94 8.14 4.49 9.76
CA GLN A 94 8.38 3.09 10.13
C GLN A 94 9.62 2.95 11.01
N LEU A 95 10.70 3.69 10.72
CA LEU A 95 11.90 3.71 11.57
C LEU A 95 11.59 4.25 12.97
N ILE A 96 10.81 5.32 13.07
CA ILE A 96 10.36 5.86 14.37
C ILE A 96 9.50 4.82 15.10
N ALA A 97 8.54 4.20 14.41
CA ALA A 97 7.68 3.16 14.98
C ALA A 97 8.51 1.96 15.49
N ALA A 98 9.54 1.54 14.76
CA ALA A 98 10.42 0.45 15.14
C ALA A 98 11.15 0.75 16.46
N VAL A 99 11.69 1.97 16.61
CA VAL A 99 12.35 2.41 17.86
C VAL A 99 11.35 2.44 19.02
N LEU A 100 10.16 3.02 18.82
CA LEU A 100 9.12 3.06 19.86
C LEU A 100 8.66 1.65 20.27
N PHE A 101 8.55 0.74 19.30
CA PHE A 101 8.22 -0.65 19.54
C PHE A 101 9.32 -1.38 20.33
N GLU A 102 10.58 -1.12 20.03
CA GLU A 102 11.72 -1.67 20.79
C GLU A 102 11.67 -1.24 22.26
N PHE A 103 11.46 0.05 22.53
CA PHE A 103 11.28 0.55 23.90
C PHE A 103 10.09 -0.10 24.61
N TYR A 104 8.95 -0.22 23.92
CA TYR A 104 7.76 -0.86 24.45
C TYR A 104 8.00 -2.34 24.80
N THR A 105 8.61 -3.10 23.90
CA THR A 105 8.92 -4.53 24.13
C THR A 105 9.92 -4.74 25.26
N ASN A 106 10.88 -3.82 25.42
CA ASN A 106 11.83 -3.81 26.52
C ASN A 106 11.24 -3.25 27.83
N GLN A 107 9.97 -2.82 27.84
CA GLN A 107 9.30 -2.19 28.98
C GLN A 107 10.03 -0.94 29.52
N VAL A 108 10.76 -0.26 28.64
CA VAL A 108 11.47 0.98 28.96
C VAL A 108 10.64 2.14 28.43
N ARG A 109 10.33 3.10 29.31
CA ARG A 109 9.75 4.37 28.90
C ARG A 109 10.90 5.38 28.75
N PRO A 110 11.27 5.76 27.52
CA PRO A 110 12.30 6.78 27.32
C PRO A 110 11.76 8.15 27.73
N GLU A 111 12.64 9.01 28.24
CA GLU A 111 12.31 10.43 28.36
C GLU A 111 12.23 11.05 26.95
N PRO A 112 11.31 12.00 26.69
CA PRO A 112 11.12 12.56 25.35
C PRO A 112 12.41 13.16 24.73
N GLU A 113 13.28 13.74 25.54
CA GLU A 113 14.57 14.28 25.11
C GLU A 113 15.55 13.18 24.69
N GLU A 114 15.50 12.01 25.31
CA GLU A 114 16.38 10.88 25.00
C GLU A 114 16.06 10.27 23.64
N LEU A 115 14.79 10.29 23.22
CA LEU A 115 14.34 9.75 21.93
C LEU A 115 15.10 10.36 20.73
N ILE A 116 15.46 11.64 20.80
CA ILE A 116 16.16 12.34 19.71
C ILE A 116 17.53 11.69 19.43
N HIS A 117 18.19 11.15 20.45
CA HIS A 117 19.51 10.55 20.32
C HIS A 117 19.52 9.18 19.61
N TYR A 118 18.36 8.56 19.42
CA TYR A 118 18.22 7.28 18.72
C TYR A 118 18.12 7.44 17.20
N PHE A 119 18.00 8.67 16.70
CA PHE A 119 17.85 8.94 15.28
C PHE A 119 19.11 9.63 14.72
N THR A 120 19.86 8.91 13.88
CA THR A 120 21.02 9.46 13.18
C THR A 120 20.64 10.32 11.98
N ASP A 121 19.43 10.10 11.44
CA ASP A 121 18.91 10.90 10.33
C ASP A 121 18.41 12.26 10.84
N ALA A 122 18.92 13.34 10.24
CA ALA A 122 18.61 14.70 10.65
C ALA A 122 17.12 15.07 10.46
N GLN A 123 16.46 14.55 9.42
CA GLN A 123 15.04 14.84 9.15
C GLN A 123 14.15 14.14 10.17
N ILE A 124 14.47 12.89 10.52
CA ILE A 124 13.74 12.13 11.55
C ILE A 124 13.95 12.79 12.92
N ALA A 125 15.19 13.13 13.26
CA ALA A 125 15.52 13.81 14.51
C ALA A 125 14.81 15.17 14.62
N GLU A 126 14.76 15.96 13.54
CA GLU A 126 14.03 17.23 13.48
C GLU A 126 12.52 17.02 13.69
N PHE A 127 11.93 16.01 13.04
CA PHE A 127 10.53 15.66 13.21
C PHE A 127 10.22 15.32 14.67
N VAL A 128 10.98 14.40 15.27
CA VAL A 128 10.78 13.98 16.67
C VAL A 128 10.97 15.16 17.61
N SER A 129 12.03 15.94 17.44
CA SER A 129 12.30 17.14 18.25
C SER A 129 11.16 18.15 18.17
N ARG A 130 10.64 18.44 16.97
CA ARG A 130 9.51 19.36 16.80
C ARG A 130 8.25 18.89 17.51
N VAL A 131 7.96 17.59 17.50
CA VAL A 131 6.79 17.02 18.17
C VAL A 131 6.93 17.14 19.69
N VAL A 132 8.06 16.69 20.23
CA VAL A 132 8.36 16.74 21.67
C VAL A 132 8.32 18.18 22.19
N LEU A 133 8.92 19.14 21.48
CA LEU A 133 8.89 20.56 21.87
C LEU A 133 7.50 21.19 21.77
N SER A 134 6.66 20.73 20.83
CA SER A 134 5.29 21.24 20.69
C SER A 134 4.39 20.81 21.84
N GLU A 135 4.63 19.63 22.44
CA GLU A 135 3.85 19.14 23.58
C GLU A 135 4.12 19.94 24.85
N ALA A 136 5.38 20.32 25.10
CA ALA A 136 5.76 21.15 26.23
C ALA A 136 4.94 22.47 26.31
N GLN A 137 4.41 22.93 25.17
CA GLN A 137 3.56 24.12 25.07
C GLN A 137 2.06 23.83 25.31
N GLN A 138 1.62 22.58 25.23
CA GLN A 138 0.22 22.14 25.33
C GLN A 138 -0.12 21.42 26.64
N ALA A 139 0.82 21.37 27.59
CA ALA A 139 0.66 20.81 28.93
C ALA A 139 -0.54 21.46 29.68
N GLY A 140 -1.71 20.85 29.56
CA GLY A 140 -2.96 21.36 30.14
C GLY A 140 -4.24 20.93 29.39
N ILE A 141 -4.12 20.49 28.14
CA ILE A 141 -5.24 19.90 27.40
C ILE A 141 -5.18 18.38 27.59
N THR A 142 -6.01 17.83 28.48
CA THR A 142 -6.28 16.38 28.49
C THR A 142 -7.10 16.03 27.26
N GLN A 143 -6.42 15.78 26.14
CA GLN A 143 -7.03 15.23 24.95
C GLN A 143 -7.18 13.72 25.15
N ASP A 144 -8.34 13.16 24.78
CA ASP A 144 -8.54 11.71 24.79
C ASP A 144 -7.71 11.08 23.66
N TYR A 145 -6.44 10.79 23.98
CA TYR A 145 -5.47 10.23 23.04
C TYR A 145 -5.94 8.89 22.47
N ARG A 146 -6.75 8.12 23.22
CA ARG A 146 -7.27 6.82 22.76
C ARG A 146 -8.24 7.03 21.63
N ARG A 147 -9.20 7.95 21.80
CA ARG A 147 -10.15 8.29 20.73
C ARG A 147 -9.44 8.84 19.50
N TRP A 148 -8.44 9.70 19.70
CA TRP A 148 -7.66 10.26 18.61
C TRP A 148 -6.87 9.20 17.85
N ALA A 149 -6.17 8.32 18.57
CA ALA A 149 -5.46 7.18 17.98
C ALA A 149 -6.43 6.27 17.24
N ALA A 150 -7.59 5.95 17.82
CA ALA A 150 -8.62 5.13 17.21
C ALA A 150 -9.14 5.70 15.88
N ASP A 151 -9.34 7.02 15.79
CA ASP A 151 -9.72 7.70 14.55
C ASP A 151 -8.62 7.54 13.47
N CYS A 152 -7.36 7.69 13.85
CA CYS A 152 -6.24 7.50 12.92
C CYS A 152 -6.09 6.04 12.49
N LEU A 153 -6.20 5.08 13.42
CA LEU A 153 -6.18 3.63 13.13
C LEU A 153 -7.31 3.25 12.15
N ALA A 154 -8.54 3.71 12.43
CA ALA A 154 -9.69 3.48 11.56
C ALA A 154 -9.46 4.05 10.15
N LYS A 155 -8.89 5.26 10.05
CA LYS A 155 -8.57 5.89 8.78
C LYS A 155 -7.49 5.13 8.02
N LEU A 156 -6.42 4.71 8.70
CA LEU A 156 -5.32 3.98 8.08
C LEU A 156 -5.77 2.60 7.58
N GLN A 157 -6.51 1.84 8.38
CA GLN A 157 -7.05 0.55 7.94
C GLN A 157 -8.02 0.68 6.76
N ARG A 158 -8.85 1.75 6.72
CA ARG A 158 -9.71 2.02 5.54
C ARG A 158 -8.89 2.29 4.29
N LEU A 159 -7.80 3.05 4.41
CA LEU A 159 -6.88 3.25 3.29
C LEU A 159 -6.30 1.92 2.84
N MET A 160 -5.80 1.08 3.75
CA MET A 160 -5.22 -0.23 3.41
C MET A 160 -6.22 -1.13 2.68
N LEU A 161 -7.49 -1.13 3.10
CA LEU A 161 -8.55 -1.82 2.39
C LEU A 161 -8.83 -1.21 1.01
N ASP A 162 -8.78 0.12 0.87
CA ASP A 162 -8.92 0.78 -0.44
C ASP A 162 -7.83 0.35 -1.42
N LEU A 163 -6.59 0.14 -0.93
CA LEU A 163 -5.50 -0.40 -1.74
C LEU A 163 -5.80 -1.83 -2.22
N LYS A 164 -6.22 -2.71 -1.30
CA LYS A 164 -6.59 -4.10 -1.63
C LYS A 164 -7.79 -4.17 -2.58
N ILE A 165 -8.77 -3.30 -2.40
CA ILE A 165 -9.95 -3.19 -3.28
C ILE A 165 -9.52 -2.82 -4.70
N GLU A 166 -8.59 -1.88 -4.85
CA GLU A 166 -8.11 -1.48 -6.17
C GLU A 166 -7.28 -2.57 -6.84
N GLU A 167 -6.47 -3.30 -6.07
CA GLU A 167 -5.73 -4.47 -6.57
C GLU A 167 -6.68 -5.56 -7.11
N VAL A 168 -7.71 -5.92 -6.33
CA VAL A 168 -8.72 -6.91 -6.75
C VAL A 168 -9.49 -6.43 -7.98
N ARG A 169 -9.79 -5.13 -8.08
CA ARG A 169 -10.44 -4.54 -9.26
C ARG A 169 -9.58 -4.65 -10.52
N GLU A 170 -8.29 -4.41 -10.40
CA GLU A 170 -7.36 -4.61 -11.52
C GLU A 170 -7.28 -6.09 -11.93
N GLN A 171 -7.25 -7.01 -10.96
CA GLN A 171 -7.29 -8.46 -11.23
C GLN A 171 -8.60 -8.89 -11.91
N LEU A 172 -9.75 -8.31 -11.52
CA LEU A 172 -11.05 -8.51 -12.18
C LEU A 172 -11.00 -8.09 -13.66
N LYS A 173 -10.55 -6.87 -13.95
CA LYS A 173 -10.42 -6.37 -15.33
C LYS A 173 -9.55 -7.29 -16.18
N LEU A 174 -8.45 -7.78 -15.62
CA LEU A 174 -7.53 -8.69 -16.32
C LEU A 174 -8.18 -10.04 -16.60
N ARG A 175 -8.93 -10.60 -15.64
CA ARG A 175 -9.64 -11.88 -15.78
C ARG A 175 -10.75 -11.80 -16.81
N GLU A 176 -11.58 -10.77 -16.75
CA GLU A 176 -12.63 -10.51 -17.74
C GLU A 176 -12.05 -10.37 -19.15
N ALA A 177 -10.95 -9.62 -19.31
CA ALA A 177 -10.28 -9.47 -20.59
C ALA A 177 -9.65 -10.76 -21.13
N SER A 178 -9.37 -11.74 -20.25
CA SER A 178 -8.84 -13.06 -20.62
C SER A 178 -9.91 -14.12 -20.84
N GLY A 179 -11.19 -13.81 -20.57
CA GLY A 179 -12.30 -14.77 -20.66
C GLY A 179 -12.30 -15.82 -19.55
N GLY A 180 -11.61 -15.58 -18.44
CA GLY A 180 -11.63 -16.46 -17.27
C GLY A 180 -12.85 -16.18 -16.38
N ASP A 181 -13.18 -17.13 -15.50
CA ASP A 181 -14.22 -16.96 -14.48
C ASP A 181 -13.81 -15.88 -13.45
N PRO A 182 -14.60 -14.79 -13.27
CA PRO A 182 -14.29 -13.74 -12.32
C PRO A 182 -14.88 -13.97 -10.92
N SER A 183 -15.62 -15.07 -10.68
CA SER A 183 -16.44 -15.27 -9.48
C SER A 183 -15.66 -15.12 -8.16
N GLU A 184 -14.47 -15.71 -8.06
CA GLU A 184 -13.62 -15.62 -6.86
C GLU A 184 -13.21 -14.18 -6.53
N PHE A 185 -12.88 -13.38 -7.54
CA PHE A 185 -12.47 -11.99 -7.36
C PHE A 185 -13.66 -11.06 -7.05
N LEU A 186 -14.85 -11.37 -7.59
CA LEU A 186 -16.08 -10.65 -7.25
C LEU A 186 -16.47 -10.87 -5.78
N GLU A 187 -16.34 -12.10 -5.29
CA GLU A 187 -16.57 -12.43 -3.88
C GLU A 187 -15.54 -11.73 -2.98
N ALA A 188 -14.24 -11.82 -3.32
CA ALA A 188 -13.19 -11.12 -2.59
C ALA A 188 -13.42 -9.60 -2.54
N TRP A 189 -13.80 -8.98 -3.66
CA TRP A 189 -14.12 -7.56 -3.74
C TRP A 189 -15.29 -7.18 -2.83
N ARG A 190 -16.37 -7.97 -2.83
CA ARG A 190 -17.54 -7.75 -1.97
C ARG A 190 -17.17 -7.85 -0.49
N ASN A 191 -16.39 -8.86 -0.12
CA ASN A 191 -15.93 -9.05 1.26
C ASN A 191 -15.08 -7.87 1.74
N LEU A 192 -14.16 -7.36 0.91
CA LEU A 192 -13.34 -6.18 1.24
C LEU A 192 -14.19 -4.90 1.38
N GLN A 193 -15.20 -4.72 0.53
CA GLN A 193 -16.14 -3.59 0.64
C GLN A 193 -16.92 -3.63 1.97
N ASP A 194 -17.40 -4.81 2.35
CA ASP A 194 -18.15 -4.99 3.59
C ASP A 194 -17.24 -4.79 4.82
N GLN A 195 -15.99 -5.28 4.79
CA GLN A 195 -15.00 -4.99 5.82
C GLN A 195 -14.76 -3.48 5.96
N ARG A 196 -14.54 -2.77 4.84
CA ARG A 196 -14.29 -1.33 4.84
C ARG A 196 -15.44 -0.54 5.47
N ARG A 197 -16.69 -0.92 5.20
CA ARG A 197 -17.88 -0.27 5.78
C ARG A 197 -18.01 -0.49 7.29
N ARG A 198 -17.46 -1.60 7.79
CA ARG A 198 -17.51 -1.97 9.21
C ARG A 198 -16.44 -1.30 10.04
N ILE A 199 -15.34 -0.82 9.44
CA ILE A 199 -14.28 -0.12 10.19
C ILE A 199 -14.82 1.20 10.71
N ARG A 200 -14.80 1.36 12.03
CA ARG A 200 -15.09 2.60 12.74
C ARG A 200 -14.14 2.76 13.92
N ALA A 201 -13.97 3.98 14.41
CA ALA A 201 -13.09 4.26 15.54
C ALA A 201 -13.53 3.52 16.81
N GLU A 202 -14.84 3.32 16.98
CA GLU A 202 -15.41 2.61 18.12
C GLU A 202 -14.97 1.14 18.18
N ASN A 203 -14.61 0.53 17.05
CA ASN A 203 -14.10 -0.85 17.04
C ASN A 203 -12.76 -1.00 17.77
N PHE A 204 -12.03 0.11 17.97
CA PHE A 204 -10.74 0.15 18.67
C PHE A 204 -10.91 0.56 20.14
N LEU A 205 -12.13 0.90 20.57
CA LEU A 205 -12.42 1.40 21.92
C LEU A 205 -13.47 0.50 22.61
N PRO A 206 -13.14 -0.78 22.88
CA PRO A 206 -14.11 -1.74 23.41
C PRO A 206 -14.68 -1.31 24.78
N ASP A 207 -13.91 -0.58 25.58
CA ASP A 207 -14.29 -0.15 26.93
C ASP A 207 -15.27 1.05 26.96
N LEU A 208 -15.46 1.73 25.82
CA LEU A 208 -16.37 2.88 25.69
C LEU A 208 -17.69 2.52 24.99
N ALA A 209 -17.87 1.26 24.61
CA ALA A 209 -19.07 0.77 23.91
C ALA A 209 -20.24 0.39 24.84
N GLY A 210 -20.22 0.84 26.10
CA GLY A 210 -21.23 0.60 27.13
C GLY A 210 -22.19 1.76 27.33
#